data_AF-A0A3B9N0S6-F1
#
_entry.id   AF-A0A3B9N0S6-F1
#
_cell.length_a   1.000
_cell.length_b   1.000
_cell.length_c   1.000
_cell.angle_alpha   90.00
_cell.angle_beta   90.00
_cell.angle_gamma   90.00
#
_symmetry.space_group_name_H-M   'P 1'
#
loop_
_entity.id
_entity.type
_entity.pdbx_description
1 polymer ?
#
loop_
_entity_poly.entity_id
_entity_poly.type
_entity_poly.pdbx_seq_one_letter_code
_entity_poly.pdbx_strand_id
1 'polypeptide(L)'
;MNYFQLKMEITNESEGAYTILISDKNSNCHIRFSPQTKELQYLGNNELTQFIKLKEFQLRKLLHNKRPESYYIGFKLNFVLHDGLPDTGFYDKSKITILDNRKNEFIVKKTANKTNNIPELFTDGSFNHEINTGGYAILIKTVQHDYLIKQIKTKRKDNNLNELLAVLEGLKYLVNEPKIRVVTDSQYVIKGITEWLTLWKINNFYTANGTKAKNITEWKEIDQLLKGKYIEFEWVKSHSDHFENTICDMKAKSIYNNEKSK
;
A
#
# COMPACT_ATOMS: atom_id res chain seq x y z
N MET A 1 4.65 3.29 15.67
CA MET A 1 4.09 4.58 15.20
C MET A 1 2.78 4.77 15.92
N ASN A 2 2.62 5.85 16.70
CA ASN A 2 1.36 6.08 17.41
C ASN A 2 0.30 6.50 16.39
N TYR A 3 -0.85 5.84 16.43
CA TYR A 3 -2.01 6.18 15.62
C TYR A 3 -3.26 6.16 16.50
N PHE A 4 -4.22 7.02 16.15
CA PHE A 4 -5.50 7.11 16.83
C PHE A 4 -6.56 6.43 15.97
N GLN A 5 -7.19 5.40 16.52
CA GLN A 5 -8.27 4.70 15.84
C GLN A 5 -9.58 5.41 16.07
N LEU A 6 -10.23 5.79 14.97
CA LEU A 6 -11.48 6.53 14.94
C LEU A 6 -12.51 5.79 14.10
N LYS A 7 -13.77 6.06 14.37
CA LYS A 7 -14.90 5.61 13.55
C LYS A 7 -15.63 6.82 13.03
N MET A 8 -16.00 6.79 11.74
CA MET A 8 -16.93 7.74 11.16
C MET A 8 -18.26 7.07 10.78
N GLU A 9 -19.34 7.84 10.88
CA GLU A 9 -20.67 7.53 10.39
C GLU A 9 -21.27 8.76 9.71
N ILE A 10 -21.77 8.61 8.49
CA ILE A 10 -22.52 9.67 7.82
C ILE A 10 -23.94 9.66 8.37
N THR A 11 -24.35 10.72 9.06
CA THR A 11 -25.62 10.73 9.82
C THR A 11 -26.71 11.57 9.17
N ASN A 12 -26.35 12.54 8.33
CA ASN A 12 -27.33 13.41 7.67
C ASN A 12 -26.78 13.95 6.34
N GLU A 13 -27.69 14.38 5.46
CA GLU A 13 -27.40 15.05 4.19
C GLU A 13 -28.29 16.28 4.04
N SER A 14 -27.69 17.41 3.65
CA SER A 14 -28.38 18.67 3.44
C SER A 14 -27.62 19.50 2.40
N GLU A 15 -28.31 19.95 1.36
CA GLU A 15 -27.75 20.84 0.32
C GLU A 15 -26.46 20.28 -0.32
N GLY A 16 -26.39 18.97 -0.53
CA GLY A 16 -25.21 18.29 -1.11
C GLY A 16 -24.00 18.20 -0.18
N ALA A 17 -24.15 18.56 1.10
CA ALA A 17 -23.16 18.36 2.15
C ALA A 17 -23.62 17.29 3.14
N TYR A 18 -22.66 16.57 3.70
CA TYR A 18 -22.89 15.46 4.62
C TYR A 18 -22.44 15.82 6.03
N THR A 19 -23.29 15.52 7.00
CA THR A 19 -22.89 15.53 8.41
C THR A 19 -22.27 14.19 8.73
N ILE A 20 -21.05 14.23 9.26
CA ILE A 20 -20.26 13.05 9.59
C ILE A 20 -19.95 13.09 11.09
N LEU A 21 -20.43 12.07 11.79
CA LEU A 21 -20.07 11.80 13.17
C LEU A 21 -18.75 11.03 13.19
N ILE A 22 -17.70 11.63 13.75
CA ILE A 22 -16.43 10.98 14.06
C ILE A 22 -16.39 10.69 15.56
N SER A 23 -15.96 9.51 15.96
CA SER A 23 -15.91 9.10 17.37
C SER A 23 -14.68 8.27 17.68
N ASP A 24 -14.23 8.39 18.92
CA ASP A 24 -13.35 7.43 19.59
C ASP A 24 -14.15 6.66 20.66
N LYS A 25 -13.48 6.06 21.65
CA LYS A 25 -14.16 5.33 22.74
C LYS A 25 -14.89 6.23 23.74
N ASN A 26 -14.48 7.48 23.88
CA ASN A 26 -14.84 8.37 24.98
C ASN A 26 -15.54 9.66 24.51
N SER A 27 -15.43 10.01 23.24
CA SER A 27 -15.81 11.31 22.70
C SER A 27 -16.25 11.23 21.24
N ASN A 28 -16.95 12.27 20.80
CA ASN A 28 -17.42 12.43 19.43
C ASN A 28 -17.15 13.83 18.88
N CYS A 29 -17.07 13.95 17.57
CA CYS A 29 -16.87 15.17 16.81
C CYS A 29 -17.82 15.13 15.62
N HIS A 30 -18.59 16.20 15.41
CA HIS A 30 -19.42 16.34 14.22
C HIS A 30 -18.73 17.29 13.24
N ILE A 31 -18.67 16.87 11.98
CA ILE A 31 -18.20 17.70 10.88
C ILE A 31 -19.28 17.78 9.80
N ARG A 32 -19.29 18.89 9.05
CA ARG A 32 -20.03 19.02 7.79
C ARG A 32 -19.01 19.04 6.66
N PHE A 33 -19.16 18.17 5.68
CA PHE A 33 -18.26 18.09 4.53
C PHE A 33 -19.05 18.07 3.21
N SER A 34 -18.65 18.91 2.26
CA SER A 34 -19.20 18.91 0.89
C SER A 34 -18.24 18.21 -0.07
N PRO A 35 -18.61 17.05 -0.65
CA PRO A 35 -17.78 16.39 -1.65
C PRO A 35 -17.61 17.22 -2.93
N GLN A 36 -18.53 18.16 -3.21
CA GLN A 36 -18.49 19.03 -4.38
C GLN A 36 -17.52 20.20 -4.18
N THR A 37 -17.71 20.99 -3.11
CA THR A 37 -16.89 22.19 -2.86
C THR A 37 -15.60 21.89 -2.09
N LYS A 38 -15.49 20.70 -1.50
CA LYS A 38 -14.40 20.29 -0.58
C LYS A 38 -14.34 21.11 0.71
N GLU A 39 -15.37 21.89 1.00
CA GLU A 39 -15.50 22.60 2.26
C GLU A 39 -15.70 21.62 3.41
N LEU A 40 -15.00 21.90 4.51
CA LEU A 40 -15.05 21.13 5.75
C LEU A 40 -15.28 22.11 6.89
N GLN A 41 -16.31 21.86 7.69
CA GLN A 41 -16.65 22.65 8.86
C GLN A 41 -16.76 21.75 10.07
N TYR A 42 -16.24 22.20 11.21
CA TYR A 42 -16.38 21.51 12.49
C TYR A 42 -17.56 22.10 13.25
N LEU A 43 -18.46 21.24 13.70
CA LEU A 43 -19.69 21.63 14.39
C LEU A 43 -19.54 21.60 15.93
N GLY A 44 -18.33 21.36 16.44
CA GLY A 44 -18.02 21.28 17.86
C GLY A 44 -16.63 21.81 18.21
N ASN A 45 -16.29 21.78 19.50
CA ASN A 45 -15.03 22.34 20.01
C ASN A 45 -14.39 21.54 21.16
N ASN A 46 -14.73 20.25 21.30
CA ASN A 46 -14.13 19.40 22.33
C ASN A 46 -12.71 18.94 21.96
N GLU A 47 -12.05 18.23 22.89
CA GLU A 47 -10.68 17.74 22.73
C GLU A 47 -10.50 16.91 21.46
N LEU A 48 -11.43 15.99 21.15
CA LEU A 48 -11.38 15.20 19.93
C LEU A 48 -11.47 16.08 18.68
N THR A 49 -12.32 17.12 18.71
CA THR A 49 -12.43 18.07 17.60
C THR A 49 -11.13 18.83 17.37
N GLN A 50 -10.48 19.28 18.45
CA GLN A 50 -9.18 19.96 18.39
C GLN A 50 -8.08 19.04 17.85
N PHE A 51 -8.06 17.78 18.31
CA PHE A 51 -7.15 16.77 17.80
C PHE A 51 -7.35 16.53 16.29
N ILE A 52 -8.60 16.38 15.82
CA ILE A 52 -8.88 16.17 14.39
C ILE A 52 -8.47 17.39 13.56
N LYS A 53 -8.71 18.62 14.06
CA LYS A 53 -8.24 19.86 13.41
C LYS A 53 -6.71 19.87 13.22
N LEU A 54 -5.95 19.44 14.23
CA LEU A 54 -4.49 19.33 14.13
C LEU A 54 -4.04 18.31 13.07
N LYS A 55 -4.89 17.33 12.74
CA LYS A 55 -4.62 16.27 11.75
C LYS A 55 -5.51 16.40 10.50
N GLU A 56 -6.04 17.59 10.22
CA GLU A 56 -7.04 17.81 9.18
C GLU A 56 -6.57 17.38 7.80
N PHE A 57 -5.28 17.55 7.48
CA PHE A 57 -4.73 17.11 6.20
C PHE A 57 -4.97 15.61 5.93
N GLN A 58 -4.77 14.76 6.94
CA GLN A 58 -5.01 13.32 6.84
C GLN A 58 -6.51 13.01 6.67
N LEU A 59 -7.38 13.70 7.42
CA LEU A 59 -8.83 13.57 7.28
C LEU A 59 -9.30 14.00 5.88
N ARG A 60 -8.80 15.12 5.36
CA ARG A 60 -9.09 15.58 4.00
C ARG A 60 -8.62 14.58 2.96
N LYS A 61 -7.41 14.01 3.09
CA LYS A 61 -6.93 12.95 2.19
C LYS A 61 -7.88 11.75 2.19
N LEU A 62 -8.44 11.38 3.34
CA LEU A 62 -9.46 10.32 3.42
C LEU A 62 -10.74 10.72 2.67
N LEU A 63 -11.33 11.86 2.99
CA LEU A 63 -12.61 12.32 2.43
C LEU A 63 -12.50 12.63 0.92
N HIS A 64 -11.42 13.24 0.47
CA HIS A 64 -11.24 13.59 -0.94
C HIS A 64 -11.05 12.36 -1.84
N ASN A 65 -10.49 11.27 -1.30
CA ASN A 65 -10.31 10.01 -2.04
C ASN A 65 -11.57 9.11 -2.00
N LYS A 66 -12.61 9.50 -1.25
CA LYS A 66 -13.90 8.82 -1.32
C LYS A 66 -14.60 9.17 -2.63
N ARG A 67 -15.14 8.16 -3.29
CA ARG A 67 -15.95 8.33 -4.49
C ARG A 67 -17.29 8.98 -4.11
N PRO A 68 -17.85 9.85 -4.96
CA PRO A 68 -19.12 10.52 -4.69
C PRO A 68 -20.24 9.55 -4.27
N GLU A 69 -20.36 8.41 -4.94
CA GLU A 69 -21.38 7.39 -4.65
C GLU A 69 -21.21 6.68 -3.29
N SER A 70 -20.05 6.84 -2.63
CA SER A 70 -19.80 6.28 -1.29
C SER A 70 -20.21 7.21 -0.15
N TYR A 71 -20.81 8.36 -0.47
CA TYR A 71 -21.42 9.27 0.49
C TYR A 71 -22.93 9.01 0.54
N TYR A 72 -23.38 8.34 1.59
CA TYR A 72 -24.79 8.10 1.87
C TYR A 72 -25.02 7.97 3.37
N ILE A 73 -26.22 8.34 3.84
CA ILE A 73 -26.59 8.24 5.25
C ILE A 73 -26.50 6.78 5.71
N GLY A 74 -25.84 6.56 6.84
CA GLY A 74 -25.57 5.24 7.42
C GLY A 74 -24.23 4.62 7.01
N PHE A 75 -23.49 5.22 6.06
CA PHE A 75 -22.14 4.76 5.72
C PHE A 75 -21.23 4.82 6.94
N LYS A 76 -20.54 3.72 7.24
CA LYS A 76 -19.62 3.56 8.38
C LYS A 76 -18.22 3.19 7.92
N LEU A 77 -17.21 3.76 8.57
CA LEU A 77 -15.82 3.48 8.26
C LEU A 77 -14.95 3.61 9.52
N ASN A 78 -14.12 2.60 9.78
CA ASN A 78 -13.03 2.74 10.73
C ASN A 78 -11.81 3.29 10.00
N PHE A 79 -11.14 4.28 10.59
CA PHE A 79 -9.94 4.87 10.02
C PHE A 79 -8.96 5.24 11.13
N VAL A 80 -7.76 5.67 10.73
CA VAL A 80 -6.75 6.13 11.67
C VAL A 80 -6.20 7.49 11.27
N LEU A 81 -5.81 8.25 12.29
CA LEU A 81 -4.99 9.44 12.14
C LEU A 81 -3.65 9.18 12.82
N HIS A 82 -2.57 9.34 12.08
CA HIS A 82 -1.23 9.10 12.57
C HIS A 82 -0.66 10.30 13.28
N ASP A 83 0.10 10.04 14.34
CA ASP A 83 0.93 11.04 14.97
C ASP A 83 2.35 11.02 14.40
N GLY A 84 2.90 12.21 14.12
CA GLY A 84 4.27 12.37 13.60
C GLY A 84 4.54 11.91 12.16
N LEU A 85 3.53 11.56 11.34
CA LEU A 85 3.75 11.37 9.90
C LEU A 85 3.90 12.74 9.21
N PRO A 86 5.00 13.01 8.50
CA PRO A 86 5.09 14.22 7.68
C PRO A 86 4.08 14.12 6.54
N ASP A 87 3.23 15.14 6.41
CA ASP A 87 2.15 15.25 5.42
C ASP A 87 2.62 15.06 3.96
N THR A 88 3.93 15.15 3.70
CA THR A 88 4.56 15.06 2.37
C THR A 88 5.68 14.00 2.26
N GLY A 89 6.11 13.35 3.35
CA GLY A 89 7.34 12.56 3.38
C GLY A 89 7.28 11.17 2.72
N PHE A 90 6.09 10.69 2.35
CA PHE A 90 5.95 9.41 1.65
C PHE A 90 6.35 9.48 0.16
N TYR A 91 6.39 10.67 -0.44
CA TYR A 91 6.60 10.82 -1.88
C TYR A 91 8.06 11.02 -2.30
N ASP A 92 9.00 11.09 -1.35
CA ASP A 92 10.42 11.15 -1.70
C ASP A 92 10.87 9.79 -2.24
N LYS A 93 10.94 9.71 -3.57
CA LYS A 93 11.34 8.52 -4.33
C LYS A 93 12.85 8.24 -4.27
N SER A 94 13.65 9.17 -3.74
CA SER A 94 15.11 8.98 -3.58
C SER A 94 15.47 8.15 -2.34
N LYS A 95 14.52 7.96 -1.41
CA LYS A 95 14.73 7.26 -0.15
C LYS A 95 14.09 5.88 -0.17
N ILE A 96 14.78 4.90 0.43
CA ILE A 96 14.22 3.58 0.68
C ILE A 96 13.22 3.64 1.84
N THR A 97 12.20 2.80 1.77
CA THR A 97 11.20 2.66 2.83
C THR A 97 11.46 1.40 3.64
N ILE A 98 11.88 1.58 4.88
CA ILE A 98 12.07 0.50 5.85
C ILE A 98 10.73 0.14 6.45
N LEU A 99 10.41 -1.13 6.39
CA LEU A 99 9.36 -1.79 7.15
C LEU A 99 10.03 -2.68 8.19
N ASP A 100 10.05 -2.23 9.44
CA ASP A 100 10.54 -3.03 10.56
C ASP A 100 9.34 -3.58 11.32
N ASN A 101 9.12 -4.90 11.24
CA ASN A 101 8.04 -5.61 11.90
C ASN A 101 8.58 -6.68 12.88
N ARG A 102 9.82 -6.52 13.36
CA ARG A 102 10.48 -7.46 14.28
C ARG A 102 9.90 -7.43 15.70
N LYS A 103 9.33 -6.30 16.11
CA LYS A 103 8.72 -6.11 17.44
C LYS A 103 7.20 -6.20 17.44
N ASN A 104 6.59 -6.76 16.38
CA ASN A 104 5.15 -6.67 16.11
C ASN A 104 4.61 -5.23 16.04
N GLU A 105 5.49 -4.24 15.92
CA GLU A 105 5.15 -2.86 15.64
C GLU A 105 5.44 -2.60 14.18
N PHE A 106 4.45 -2.13 13.42
CA PHE A 106 4.63 -1.80 12.01
C PHE A 106 5.31 -0.43 11.90
N ILE A 107 6.64 -0.41 11.84
CA ILE A 107 7.43 0.82 11.76
C ILE A 107 7.81 1.07 10.31
N VAL A 108 7.20 2.09 9.71
CA VAL A 108 7.56 2.59 8.39
C VAL A 108 8.48 3.81 8.55
N LYS A 109 9.69 3.75 8.01
CA LYS A 109 10.68 4.83 8.03
C LYS A 109 11.28 5.03 6.65
N LYS A 110 11.63 6.27 6.30
CA LYS A 110 12.42 6.56 5.09
C LYS A 110 13.85 6.86 5.45
N THR A 111 14.80 6.34 4.67
CA THR A 111 16.23 6.62 4.84
C THR A 111 16.93 6.65 3.48
N ALA A 112 18.04 7.37 3.41
CA ALA A 112 18.98 7.28 2.28
C ALA A 112 19.97 6.11 2.47
N ASN A 113 20.16 5.65 3.71
CA ASN A 113 21.14 4.63 4.04
C ASN A 113 20.57 3.23 3.84
N LYS A 114 21.10 2.52 2.85
CA LYS A 114 20.78 1.13 2.55
C LYS A 114 21.56 0.19 3.48
N THR A 115 20.94 -0.88 3.97
CA THR A 115 21.65 -1.90 4.76
C THR A 115 22.56 -2.74 3.87
N ASN A 116 23.84 -2.85 4.19
CA ASN A 116 24.74 -3.71 3.42
C ASN A 116 24.59 -5.19 3.81
N ASN A 117 25.03 -6.09 2.93
CA ASN A 117 25.11 -7.55 3.17
C ASN A 117 23.76 -8.19 3.57
N ILE A 118 22.70 -7.85 2.85
CA ILE A 118 21.39 -8.52 2.94
C ILE A 118 20.97 -8.99 1.54
N PRO A 119 20.17 -10.07 1.43
CA PRO A 119 19.62 -10.51 0.15
C PRO A 119 18.78 -9.41 -0.50
N GLU A 120 18.88 -9.31 -1.82
CA GLU A 120 18.11 -8.38 -2.65
C GLU A 120 17.15 -9.19 -3.54
N LEU A 121 15.87 -8.82 -3.48
CA LEU A 121 14.80 -9.38 -4.28
C LEU A 121 14.35 -8.32 -5.28
N PHE A 122 14.51 -8.61 -6.57
CA PHE A 122 14.05 -7.81 -7.69
C PHE A 122 12.80 -8.46 -8.28
N THR A 123 11.81 -7.66 -8.62
CA THR A 123 10.52 -8.19 -9.05
C THR A 123 9.88 -7.35 -10.13
N ASP A 124 9.28 -8.02 -11.12
CA ASP A 124 8.40 -7.39 -12.09
C ASP A 124 7.25 -8.32 -12.51
N GLY A 125 6.14 -7.74 -12.92
CA GLY A 125 4.94 -8.42 -13.38
C GLY A 125 4.37 -7.77 -14.64
N SER A 126 3.91 -8.61 -15.57
CA SER A 126 3.35 -8.18 -16.84
C SER A 126 2.05 -8.90 -17.16
N PHE A 127 1.14 -8.22 -17.84
CA PHE A 127 -0.03 -8.81 -18.47
C PHE A 127 -0.16 -8.34 -19.93
N ASN A 128 -0.23 -9.29 -20.85
CA ASN A 128 -0.50 -9.01 -22.25
C ASN A 128 -2.00 -9.15 -22.55
N HIS A 129 -2.64 -8.05 -22.94
CA HIS A 129 -4.07 -8.00 -23.24
C HIS A 129 -4.45 -8.74 -24.53
N GLU A 130 -3.60 -8.74 -25.55
CA GLU A 130 -3.87 -9.38 -26.86
C GLU A 130 -3.88 -10.90 -26.74
N ILE A 131 -2.89 -11.44 -26.04
CA ILE A 131 -2.71 -12.90 -25.85
C ILE A 131 -3.46 -13.38 -24.61
N ASN A 132 -3.94 -12.46 -23.76
CA ASN A 132 -4.64 -12.74 -22.52
C ASN A 132 -3.82 -13.65 -21.57
N THR A 133 -2.50 -13.47 -21.59
CA THR A 133 -1.53 -14.20 -20.77
C THR A 133 -0.83 -13.22 -19.83
N GLY A 134 -0.80 -13.58 -18.54
CA GLY A 134 -0.05 -12.85 -17.51
C GLY A 134 1.20 -13.62 -17.09
N GLY A 135 2.08 -12.92 -16.39
CA GLY A 135 3.28 -13.52 -15.88
C GLY A 135 4.07 -12.58 -15.00
N TYR A 136 4.97 -13.14 -14.22
CA TYR A 136 5.88 -12.36 -13.39
C TYR A 136 7.23 -13.04 -13.29
N ALA A 137 8.22 -12.25 -12.90
CA ALA A 137 9.58 -12.73 -12.67
C ALA A 137 10.11 -12.21 -11.34
N ILE A 138 10.94 -13.04 -10.72
CA ILE A 138 11.75 -12.67 -9.57
C ILE A 138 13.21 -12.95 -9.88
N LEU A 139 14.08 -12.08 -9.39
CA LEU A 139 15.51 -12.30 -9.34
C LEU A 139 15.96 -12.06 -7.91
N ILE A 140 16.72 -12.99 -7.36
CA ILE A 140 17.26 -12.91 -6.00
C ILE A 140 18.77 -12.87 -6.12
N LYS A 141 19.37 -11.87 -5.48
CA LYS A 141 20.81 -11.78 -5.27
C LYS A 141 21.10 -12.10 -3.82
N THR A 142 21.84 -13.17 -3.57
CA THR A 142 22.18 -13.63 -2.22
C THR A 142 23.23 -12.71 -1.59
N VAL A 143 23.47 -12.86 -0.28
CA VAL A 143 24.57 -12.15 0.41
C VAL A 143 25.94 -12.51 -0.19
N GLN A 144 26.06 -13.72 -0.74
CA GLN A 144 27.26 -14.22 -1.42
C GLN A 144 27.40 -13.71 -2.87
N HIS A 145 26.47 -12.88 -3.33
CA HIS A 145 26.39 -12.36 -4.71
C HIS A 145 26.05 -13.42 -5.78
N ASP A 146 25.46 -14.54 -5.37
CA ASP A 146 24.87 -15.49 -6.30
C ASP A 146 23.51 -14.99 -6.79
N TYR A 147 23.19 -15.33 -8.03
CA TYR A 147 21.94 -14.94 -8.68
C TYR A 147 21.04 -16.14 -8.88
N LEU A 148 19.79 -16.00 -8.45
CA LEU A 148 18.71 -16.93 -8.76
C LEU A 148 17.61 -16.18 -9.51
N ILE A 149 17.08 -16.80 -10.56
CA ILE A 149 16.02 -16.21 -11.37
C ILE A 149 14.89 -17.21 -11.60
N LYS A 150 13.66 -16.72 -11.48
CA LYS A 150 12.45 -17.51 -11.73
C LYS A 150 11.44 -16.68 -12.50
N GLN A 151 10.79 -17.30 -13.47
CA GLN A 151 9.68 -16.72 -14.22
C GLN A 151 8.45 -17.63 -14.09
N ILE A 152 7.28 -17.06 -13.87
CA ILE A 152 6.04 -17.79 -13.64
C ILE A 152 4.96 -17.25 -14.58
N LYS A 153 4.40 -18.12 -15.42
CA LYS A 153 3.21 -17.82 -16.22
C LYS A 153 1.97 -17.89 -15.34
N THR A 154 1.05 -16.95 -15.52
CA THR A 154 -0.22 -16.90 -14.79
C THR A 154 -1.40 -16.74 -15.75
N LYS A 155 -2.59 -17.11 -15.28
CA LYS A 155 -3.87 -16.79 -15.93
C LYS A 155 -4.47 -15.46 -15.39
N ARG A 156 -3.70 -14.70 -14.61
CA ARG A 156 -4.19 -13.46 -13.98
C ARG A 156 -4.14 -12.32 -14.98
N LYS A 157 -5.29 -11.68 -15.17
CA LYS A 157 -5.52 -10.67 -16.20
C LYS A 157 -5.31 -9.23 -15.73
N ASP A 158 -4.41 -9.03 -14.78
CA ASP A 158 -4.26 -7.76 -14.08
C ASP A 158 -2.77 -7.52 -13.79
N ASN A 159 -2.24 -6.38 -14.27
CA ASN A 159 -0.82 -6.07 -14.12
C ASN A 159 -0.43 -5.93 -12.65
N ASN A 160 -1.20 -5.15 -11.89
CA ASN A 160 -0.95 -4.94 -10.46
C ASN A 160 -0.97 -6.24 -9.67
N LEU A 161 -1.83 -7.19 -10.05
CA LEU A 161 -1.83 -8.52 -9.43
C LEU A 161 -0.58 -9.32 -9.80
N ASN A 162 -0.12 -9.29 -11.06
CA ASN A 162 1.12 -9.98 -11.43
C ASN A 162 2.35 -9.37 -10.72
N GLU A 163 2.44 -8.04 -10.61
CA GLU A 163 3.47 -7.36 -9.82
C GLU A 163 3.42 -7.78 -8.34
N LEU A 164 2.22 -7.84 -7.75
CA LEU A 164 2.03 -8.28 -6.37
C LEU A 164 2.43 -9.74 -6.15
N LEU A 165 2.10 -10.62 -7.11
CA LEU A 165 2.48 -12.03 -7.08
C LEU A 165 3.99 -12.22 -7.17
N ALA A 166 4.70 -11.36 -7.91
CA ALA A 166 6.16 -11.39 -7.98
C ALA A 166 6.78 -11.16 -6.59
N VAL A 167 6.32 -10.14 -5.88
CA VAL A 167 6.77 -9.85 -4.51
C VAL A 167 6.40 -10.98 -3.55
N LEU A 168 5.17 -11.49 -3.63
CA LEU A 168 4.73 -12.61 -2.81
C LEU A 168 5.61 -13.85 -3.01
N GLU A 169 5.90 -14.23 -4.25
CA GLU A 169 6.74 -15.39 -4.57
C GLU A 169 8.17 -15.22 -4.05
N GLY A 170 8.75 -14.03 -4.24
CA GLY A 170 10.09 -13.74 -3.72
C GLY A 170 10.16 -13.76 -2.19
N LEU A 171 9.15 -13.22 -1.51
CA LEU A 171 9.06 -13.27 -0.04
C LEU A 171 8.87 -14.70 0.48
N LYS A 172 8.15 -15.56 -0.24
CA LYS A 172 8.04 -16.99 0.07
C LYS A 172 9.38 -17.69 -0.06
N TYR A 173 10.13 -17.37 -1.12
CA TYR A 173 11.46 -17.93 -1.32
C TYR A 173 12.41 -17.54 -0.19
N LEU A 174 12.35 -16.27 0.25
CA LEU A 174 13.16 -15.70 1.32
C LEU A 174 12.49 -15.79 2.70
N VAL A 175 11.65 -16.81 2.94
CA VAL A 175 10.86 -16.93 4.19
C VAL A 175 11.73 -17.01 5.44
N ASN A 176 12.95 -17.56 5.34
CA ASN A 176 13.87 -17.68 6.48
C ASN A 176 14.80 -16.47 6.67
N GLU A 177 14.78 -15.50 5.74
CA GLU A 177 15.65 -14.33 5.82
C GLU A 177 15.07 -13.25 6.76
N PRO A 178 15.77 -12.85 7.83
CA PRO A 178 15.27 -11.86 8.77
C PRO A 178 15.34 -10.43 8.21
N LYS A 179 16.21 -10.20 7.21
CA LYS A 179 16.44 -8.93 6.55
C LYS A 179 16.44 -9.11 5.03
N ILE A 180 15.65 -8.34 4.30
CA ILE A 180 15.55 -8.42 2.85
C ILE A 180 15.46 -7.01 2.27
N ARG A 181 16.09 -6.75 1.12
CA ARG A 181 15.75 -5.61 0.29
C ARG A 181 14.85 -6.05 -0.85
N VAL A 182 13.70 -5.41 -1.03
CA VAL A 182 12.80 -5.62 -2.16
C VAL A 182 12.91 -4.40 -3.08
N VAL A 183 13.26 -4.65 -4.33
CA VAL A 183 13.42 -3.65 -5.39
C VAL A 183 12.34 -3.89 -6.45
N THR A 184 11.52 -2.88 -6.71
CA THR A 184 10.43 -2.97 -7.70
C THR A 184 10.09 -1.60 -8.25
N ASP A 185 9.62 -1.53 -9.50
CA ASP A 185 9.04 -0.32 -10.08
C ASP A 185 7.52 -0.21 -9.88
N SER A 186 6.88 -1.24 -9.29
CA SER A 186 5.45 -1.26 -9.00
C SER A 186 5.09 -0.22 -7.94
N GLN A 187 4.45 0.87 -8.40
CA GLN A 187 3.83 1.82 -7.47
C GLN A 187 2.68 1.20 -6.68
N TYR A 188 2.00 0.20 -7.24
CA TYR A 188 0.91 -0.50 -6.56
C TYR A 188 1.42 -1.26 -5.33
N VAL A 189 2.51 -2.02 -5.48
CA VAL A 189 3.16 -2.73 -4.36
C VAL A 189 3.67 -1.72 -3.33
N ILE A 190 4.45 -0.72 -3.77
CA ILE A 190 5.08 0.24 -2.85
C ILE A 190 4.03 0.99 -2.03
N LYS A 191 3.00 1.55 -2.68
CA LYS A 191 1.91 2.23 -1.95
C LYS A 191 1.10 1.24 -1.09
N GLY A 192 0.88 0.03 -1.59
CA GLY A 192 0.17 -1.02 -0.87
C GLY A 192 0.84 -1.35 0.46
N ILE A 193 2.15 -1.59 0.47
CA ILE A 193 2.89 -1.97 1.68
C ILE A 193 3.09 -0.77 2.62
N THR A 194 3.39 0.40 2.07
CA THR A 194 3.86 1.54 2.86
C THR A 194 2.72 2.45 3.33
N GLU A 195 1.61 2.53 2.60
CA GLU A 195 0.47 3.39 2.91
C GLU A 195 -0.80 2.59 3.25
N TRP A 196 -1.14 1.57 2.47
CA TRP A 196 -2.49 1.00 2.52
C TRP A 196 -2.65 -0.17 3.48
N LEU A 197 -1.69 -1.09 3.56
CA LEU A 197 -1.83 -2.36 4.27
C LEU A 197 -2.16 -2.16 5.75
N THR A 198 -1.49 -1.21 6.42
CA THR A 198 -1.76 -0.85 7.82
C THR A 198 -3.18 -0.34 7.98
N LEU A 199 -3.62 0.57 7.10
CA LEU A 199 -4.98 1.15 7.16
C LEU A 199 -6.04 0.08 6.90
N TRP A 200 -5.81 -0.78 5.91
CA TRP A 200 -6.69 -1.88 5.58
C TRP A 200 -6.83 -2.85 6.75
N LYS A 201 -5.75 -3.24 7.44
CA LYS A 201 -5.83 -4.13 8.61
C LYS A 201 -6.75 -3.58 9.70
N ILE A 202 -6.66 -2.28 9.96
CA ILE A 202 -7.47 -1.61 11.00
C ILE A 202 -8.94 -1.51 10.57
N ASN A 203 -9.18 -1.40 9.26
CA ASN A 203 -10.52 -1.35 8.69
C ASN A 203 -11.00 -2.69 8.11
N ASN A 204 -10.59 -3.83 8.69
CA ASN A 204 -11.02 -5.18 8.28
C ASN A 204 -10.86 -5.47 6.77
N PHE A 205 -9.86 -4.84 6.16
CA PHE A 205 -9.52 -4.87 4.75
C PHE A 205 -10.55 -4.27 3.80
N TYR A 206 -11.26 -3.25 4.27
CA TYR A 206 -12.09 -2.39 3.46
C TYR A 206 -11.38 -1.07 3.15
N THR A 207 -11.70 -0.50 1.99
CA THR A 207 -11.24 0.83 1.58
C THR A 207 -12.10 1.92 2.21
N ALA A 208 -11.69 3.18 2.08
CA ALA A 208 -12.48 4.34 2.51
C ALA A 208 -13.85 4.45 1.80
N ASN A 209 -14.03 3.70 0.70
CA ASN A 209 -15.27 3.61 -0.06
C ASN A 209 -16.20 2.51 0.44
N GLY A 210 -15.84 1.77 1.49
CA GLY A 210 -16.65 0.65 2.01
C GLY A 210 -16.62 -0.60 1.12
N THR A 211 -15.71 -0.67 0.15
CA THR A 211 -15.48 -1.85 -0.68
C THR A 211 -14.27 -2.63 -0.17
N LYS A 212 -14.24 -3.95 -0.40
CA LYS A 212 -13.06 -4.77 -0.08
C LYS A 212 -11.84 -4.27 -0.86
N ALA A 213 -10.68 -4.25 -0.22
CA ALA A 213 -9.42 -3.95 -0.89
C ALA A 213 -9.19 -4.94 -2.05
N LYS A 214 -8.71 -4.43 -3.18
CA LYS A 214 -8.37 -5.26 -4.34
C LYS A 214 -7.17 -6.17 -4.03
N ASN A 215 -7.16 -7.39 -4.55
CA ASN A 215 -6.10 -8.39 -4.35
C ASN A 215 -5.86 -8.73 -2.86
N ILE A 216 -6.93 -8.72 -2.06
CA ILE A 216 -6.83 -8.86 -0.60
C ILE A 216 -6.26 -10.22 -0.17
N THR A 217 -6.52 -11.28 -0.93
CA THR A 217 -5.99 -12.62 -0.62
C THR A 217 -4.47 -12.59 -0.60
N GLU A 218 -3.87 -12.04 -1.64
CA GLU A 218 -2.42 -11.90 -1.79
C GLU A 218 -1.84 -10.92 -0.75
N TRP A 219 -2.53 -9.80 -0.49
CA TRP A 219 -2.11 -8.84 0.54
C TRP A 219 -2.07 -9.43 1.95
N LYS A 220 -3.05 -10.27 2.30
CA LYS A 220 -3.06 -10.97 3.60
C LYS A 220 -1.90 -11.94 3.73
N GLU A 221 -1.54 -12.61 2.65
CA GLU A 221 -0.42 -13.55 2.63
C GLU A 221 0.92 -12.82 2.75
N ILE A 222 1.10 -11.70 2.02
CA ILE A 222 2.24 -10.81 2.20
C ILE A 222 2.32 -10.34 3.65
N ASP A 223 1.23 -9.84 4.24
CA ASP A 223 1.23 -9.38 5.64
C ASP A 223 1.72 -10.45 6.62
N GLN A 224 1.42 -11.74 6.38
CA GLN A 224 1.97 -12.82 7.19
C GLN A 224 3.48 -12.98 6.99
N LEU A 225 3.95 -12.95 5.74
CA LEU A 225 5.37 -13.09 5.41
C LEU A 225 6.22 -11.92 5.91
N LEU A 226 5.64 -10.73 6.07
CA LEU A 226 6.32 -9.57 6.63
C LEU A 226 6.53 -9.66 8.16
N LYS A 227 5.83 -10.56 8.87
CA LYS A 227 5.92 -10.67 10.34
C LYS A 227 7.33 -11.06 10.78
N GLY A 228 7.85 -10.36 11.80
CA GLY A 228 9.15 -10.68 12.38
C GLY A 228 10.35 -10.29 11.51
N LYS A 229 10.15 -9.61 10.37
CA LYS A 229 11.21 -9.23 9.43
C LYS A 229 11.52 -7.73 9.45
N TYR A 230 12.71 -7.40 8.98
CA TYR A 230 13.11 -6.05 8.58
C TYR A 230 13.24 -6.03 7.06
N ILE A 231 12.44 -5.20 6.38
CA ILE A 231 12.42 -5.19 4.92
C ILE A 231 12.64 -3.78 4.41
N GLU A 232 13.59 -3.63 3.49
CA GLU A 232 13.84 -2.37 2.78
C GLU A 232 13.13 -2.40 1.44
N PHE A 233 12.14 -1.53 1.24
CA PHE A 233 11.50 -1.34 -0.05
C PHE A 233 12.17 -0.20 -0.81
N GLU A 234 12.76 -0.54 -1.95
CA GLU A 234 13.34 0.39 -2.90
C GLU A 234 12.45 0.48 -4.13
N TRP A 235 11.90 1.67 -4.37
CA TRP A 235 11.19 1.93 -5.61
C TRP A 235 12.18 2.41 -6.66
N VAL A 236 12.23 1.72 -7.80
CA VAL A 236 13.01 2.15 -8.96
C VAL A 236 12.08 2.69 -10.03
N LYS A 237 12.58 3.63 -10.83
CA LYS A 237 11.82 4.10 -11.99
C LYS A 237 11.85 3.00 -13.04
N SER A 238 10.70 2.67 -13.62
CA SER A 238 10.64 1.75 -14.77
C SER A 238 11.55 2.25 -15.89
N HIS A 239 12.25 1.32 -16.55
CA HIS A 239 13.28 1.60 -17.57
C HIS A 239 14.45 2.48 -17.10
N SER A 240 14.77 2.47 -15.81
CA SER A 240 16.05 3.02 -15.30
C SER A 240 17.22 2.06 -15.55
N ASP A 241 18.45 2.54 -15.36
CA ASP A 241 19.70 1.76 -15.42
C ASP A 241 19.84 0.73 -14.26
N HIS A 242 18.73 0.13 -13.81
CA HIS A 242 18.76 -0.96 -12.83
C HIS A 242 18.73 -2.31 -13.55
N PHE A 243 19.92 -2.86 -13.81
CA PHE A 243 20.11 -4.08 -14.60
C PHE A 243 19.22 -5.25 -14.14
N GLU A 244 19.20 -5.57 -12.84
CA GLU A 244 18.41 -6.69 -12.31
C GLU A 244 16.90 -6.51 -12.48
N ASN A 245 16.39 -5.28 -12.37
CA ASN A 245 14.96 -4.99 -12.59
C ASN A 245 14.62 -5.11 -14.09
N THR A 246 15.49 -4.63 -14.97
CA THR A 246 15.36 -4.80 -16.42
C THR A 246 15.33 -6.28 -16.81
N ILE A 247 16.15 -7.12 -16.17
CA ILE A 247 16.09 -8.58 -16.38
C ILE A 247 14.73 -9.16 -15.96
N CYS A 248 14.16 -8.72 -14.83
CA CYS A 248 12.82 -9.14 -14.42
C CYS A 248 11.74 -8.73 -15.43
N ASP A 249 11.76 -7.48 -15.92
CA ASP A 249 10.84 -6.98 -16.94
C ASP A 249 10.89 -7.84 -18.21
N MET A 250 12.10 -8.05 -18.72
CA MET A 250 12.32 -8.88 -19.91
C MET A 250 11.79 -10.30 -19.71
N LYS A 251 12.03 -10.91 -18.55
CA LYS A 251 11.58 -12.27 -18.24
C LYS A 251 10.07 -12.35 -18.10
N ALA A 252 9.44 -11.41 -17.39
CA ALA A 252 8.00 -11.33 -17.25
C ALA A 252 7.31 -11.18 -18.62
N LYS A 253 7.85 -10.33 -19.51
CA LYS A 253 7.33 -10.14 -20.87
C LYS A 253 7.60 -11.33 -21.80
N SER A 254 8.73 -12.03 -21.64
CA SER A 254 9.08 -13.17 -22.50
C SER A 254 8.10 -14.34 -22.41
N ILE A 255 7.30 -14.41 -21.34
CA ILE A 255 6.32 -15.48 -21.08
C ILE A 255 5.34 -15.68 -22.23
N TYR A 256 4.93 -14.60 -22.91
CA TYR A 256 4.00 -14.65 -24.03
C TYR A 256 4.67 -14.43 -25.40
N ASN A 257 5.98 -14.17 -25.46
CA ASN A 257 6.71 -14.18 -26.73
C ASN A 257 6.88 -15.61 -27.27
N ASN A 258 6.95 -16.59 -26.38
CA ASN A 258 6.99 -18.01 -26.74
C ASN A 258 5.66 -18.54 -27.32
N GLU A 259 4.60 -17.73 -27.32
CA GLU A 259 3.29 -18.09 -27.89
C GLU A 259 3.06 -17.53 -29.30
N LYS A 260 3.85 -16.56 -29.77
CA LYS A 260 3.77 -16.04 -31.14
C LYS A 260 4.41 -16.96 -32.20
N SER A 261 5.04 -18.06 -31.77
CA SER A 261 5.82 -18.98 -32.63
C SER A 261 5.16 -20.35 -32.82
N LYS A 262 3.87 -20.48 -32.53
CA LYS A 262 3.04 -21.66 -32.82
C LYS A 262 1.81 -21.25 -33.61
#